data_AF-A0A077AZH5-F1
#
_entry.id   AF-A0A077AZH5-F1
#
_cell.length_a   1.000
_cell.length_b   1.000
_cell.length_c   1.000
_cell.angle_alpha   90.00
_cell.angle_beta   90.00
_cell.angle_gamma   90.00
#
_symmetry.space_group_name_H-M   'P 1'
#
loop_
_entity.id
_entity.type
_entity.pdbx_description
1 polymer ?
#
loop_
_entity_poly.entity_id
_entity_poly.type
_entity_poly.pdbx_seq_one_letter_code
_entity_poly.pdbx_strand_id
1 'polypeptide(L)'
;DTHQIVDEFGRTRFFHGTNVVMKKKPWHRPSEWVPGVSSFGERDVQNMHDLGLNVVRLGHSWAGAEPVRGQYNQTFLDIMKRQTKLAEDHGLYVLVDVHQDVLAGQFCGHGVPDWFVKPEWVHAYTRFPFPVKLWPFRVDGNGFPSPPSICDSVNWALTYASVAVSNAFGRLYNNFEP
;
A
#
# COMPACT_ATOMS: atom_id res chain seq x y z
N ASP A 1 -28.83 16.85 -2.69
CA ASP A 1 -28.06 15.59 -2.60
C ASP A 1 -28.56 14.72 -1.49
N THR A 2 -28.76 13.43 -1.77
CA THR A 2 -29.19 12.43 -0.78
C THR A 2 -28.01 11.90 0.05
N HIS A 3 -26.76 12.22 -0.29
CA HIS A 3 -25.53 11.69 0.31
C HIS A 3 -25.49 10.15 0.36
N GLN A 4 -26.18 9.49 -0.57
CA GLN A 4 -26.30 8.04 -0.66
C GLN A 4 -25.50 7.49 -1.83
N ILE A 5 -24.95 6.29 -1.66
CA ILE A 5 -24.46 5.48 -2.78
C ILE A 5 -25.67 4.68 -3.29
N VAL A 6 -26.00 4.89 -4.56
CA VAL A 6 -27.17 4.30 -5.24
C VAL A 6 -26.68 3.41 -6.37
N ASP A 7 -27.23 2.21 -6.49
CA ASP A 7 -26.90 1.29 -7.59
C ASP A 7 -27.74 1.54 -8.85
N GLU A 8 -27.46 0.77 -9.92
CA GLU A 8 -28.18 0.91 -11.19
C GLU A 8 -29.69 0.62 -11.12
N PHE A 9 -30.18 0.05 -10.01
CA PHE A 9 -31.59 -0.24 -9.79
C PHE A 9 -32.28 0.81 -8.89
N GLY A 10 -31.59 1.90 -8.54
CA GLY A 10 -32.13 2.95 -7.68
C GLY A 10 -32.17 2.59 -6.20
N ARG A 11 -31.46 1.55 -5.76
CA ARG A 11 -31.42 1.12 -4.35
C ARG A 11 -30.28 1.80 -3.63
N THR A 12 -30.53 2.28 -2.41
CA THR A 12 -29.46 2.72 -1.50
C THR A 12 -28.65 1.52 -1.02
N ARG A 13 -27.32 1.63 -1.09
CA ARG A 13 -26.39 0.55 -0.70
C ARG A 13 -25.67 0.88 0.59
N PHE A 14 -25.62 -0.11 1.49
CA PHE A 14 -24.82 -0.09 2.71
C PHE A 14 -23.70 -1.11 2.56
N PHE A 15 -22.46 -0.70 2.82
CA PHE A 15 -21.29 -1.52 2.58
C PHE A 15 -20.67 -1.98 3.90
N HIS A 16 -20.58 -3.29 4.11
CA HIS A 16 -19.92 -3.92 5.24
C HIS A 16 -18.92 -4.93 4.73
N GLY A 17 -17.66 -4.82 5.18
CA GLY A 17 -16.56 -5.54 4.56
C GLY A 17 -15.27 -5.48 5.35
N THR A 18 -14.21 -6.01 4.74
CA THR A 18 -12.86 -6.06 5.31
C THR A 18 -11.81 -5.45 4.39
N ASN A 19 -10.58 -5.32 4.92
CA ASN A 19 -9.41 -4.90 4.17
C ASN A 19 -8.59 -6.12 3.77
N VAL A 20 -8.20 -6.18 2.49
CA VAL A 20 -7.25 -7.17 1.97
C VAL A 20 -6.09 -6.40 1.36
N VAL A 21 -5.01 -6.24 2.13
CA VAL A 21 -3.84 -5.44 1.73
C VAL A 21 -2.58 -6.27 1.91
N MET A 22 -1.73 -6.31 0.89
CA MET A 22 -0.37 -6.87 0.97
C MET A 22 0.65 -5.73 0.91
N LYS A 23 1.32 -5.49 2.04
CA LYS A 23 2.22 -4.33 2.26
C LYS A 23 3.69 -4.62 1.93
N LYS A 24 3.97 -5.77 1.34
CA LYS A 24 5.31 -6.24 0.96
C LYS A 24 5.27 -6.84 -0.44
N LYS A 25 6.40 -6.86 -1.14
CA LYS A 25 6.56 -7.58 -2.41
C LYS A 25 6.06 -9.03 -2.24
N PRO A 26 5.24 -9.58 -3.18
CA PRO A 26 4.93 -9.06 -4.52
C PRO A 26 3.72 -8.10 -4.60
N TRP A 27 3.26 -7.53 -3.48
CA TRP A 27 2.16 -6.53 -3.38
C TRP A 27 0.75 -7.04 -3.66
N HIS A 28 0.59 -8.34 -3.86
CA HIS A 28 -0.70 -9.01 -3.93
C HIS A 28 -0.70 -10.24 -3.02
N ARG A 29 -1.88 -10.68 -2.61
CA ARG A 29 -2.06 -11.93 -1.85
C ARG A 29 -1.99 -13.12 -2.82
N PRO A 30 -1.46 -14.29 -2.42
CA PRO A 30 -1.62 -15.52 -3.20
C PRO A 30 -3.10 -15.94 -3.21
N SER A 31 -3.56 -16.59 -4.29
CA SER A 31 -4.90 -17.19 -4.33
C SER A 31 -4.97 -18.43 -3.44
N GLU A 32 -3.93 -19.27 -3.48
CA GLU A 32 -3.86 -20.48 -2.68
C GLU A 32 -3.50 -20.17 -1.22
N TRP A 33 -4.24 -20.80 -0.32
CA TRP A 33 -3.94 -20.75 1.10
C TRP A 33 -2.73 -21.62 1.42
N VAL A 34 -1.77 -21.07 2.17
CA VAL A 34 -0.68 -21.83 2.77
C VAL A 34 -0.47 -21.40 4.23
N PRO A 35 -0.06 -22.31 5.13
CA PRO A 35 0.17 -21.97 6.53
C PRO A 35 1.11 -20.76 6.70
N GLY A 36 0.69 -19.78 7.49
CA GLY A 36 1.48 -18.58 7.82
C GLY A 36 1.44 -17.47 6.76
N VAL A 37 0.74 -17.65 5.65
CA VAL A 37 0.57 -16.61 4.61
C VAL A 37 -0.92 -16.34 4.42
N SER A 38 -1.37 -15.12 4.66
CA SER A 38 -2.77 -14.77 4.35
C SER A 38 -2.97 -14.74 2.84
N SER A 39 -3.99 -15.44 2.36
CA SER A 39 -4.42 -15.55 0.97
C SER A 39 -5.54 -14.58 0.63
N PHE A 40 -5.88 -14.52 -0.66
CA PHE A 40 -7.13 -13.99 -1.18
C PHE A 40 -7.52 -14.80 -2.41
N GLY A 41 -8.13 -15.95 -2.16
CA GLY A 41 -8.64 -16.89 -3.16
C GLY A 41 -10.11 -17.25 -2.97
N GLU A 42 -10.58 -18.24 -3.74
CA GLU A 42 -11.98 -18.67 -3.81
C GLU A 42 -12.60 -18.88 -2.41
N ARG A 43 -11.88 -19.61 -1.55
CA ARG A 43 -12.37 -19.92 -0.20
C ARG A 43 -12.48 -18.67 0.67
N ASP A 44 -11.57 -17.70 0.50
CA ASP A 44 -11.59 -16.45 1.26
C ASP A 44 -12.79 -15.59 0.87
N VAL A 45 -13.05 -15.42 -0.44
CA VAL A 45 -14.20 -14.65 -0.92
C VAL A 45 -15.53 -15.35 -0.60
N GLN A 46 -15.58 -16.69 -0.67
CA GLN A 46 -16.75 -17.46 -0.25
C GLN A 46 -17.03 -17.26 1.24
N ASN A 47 -16.00 -17.32 2.10
CA ASN A 47 -16.17 -17.06 3.53
C ASN A 47 -16.68 -15.63 3.79
N MET A 48 -16.18 -14.63 3.05
CA MET A 48 -16.68 -13.26 3.16
C MET A 48 -18.16 -13.15 2.78
N HIS A 49 -18.55 -13.80 1.68
CA HIS A 49 -19.94 -13.87 1.22
C HIS A 49 -20.84 -14.56 2.26
N ASP A 50 -20.42 -15.72 2.78
CA ASP A 50 -21.16 -16.51 3.77
C ASP A 50 -21.36 -15.74 5.09
N LEU A 51 -20.44 -14.84 5.42
CA LEU A 51 -20.55 -13.92 6.56
C LEU A 51 -21.45 -12.70 6.30
N GLY A 52 -22.03 -12.58 5.10
CA GLY A 52 -22.89 -11.47 4.69
C GLY A 52 -22.13 -10.18 4.39
N LEU A 53 -20.80 -10.23 4.21
CA LEU A 53 -20.03 -9.09 3.73
C LEU A 53 -20.35 -8.87 2.24
N ASN A 54 -20.34 -7.60 1.82
CA ASN A 54 -20.66 -7.22 0.45
C ASN A 54 -19.62 -6.30 -0.19
N VAL A 55 -18.52 -6.00 0.50
CA VAL A 55 -17.41 -5.22 -0.05
C VAL A 55 -16.07 -5.72 0.47
N VAL A 56 -15.03 -5.55 -0.33
CA VAL A 56 -13.62 -5.67 0.07
C VAL A 56 -12.87 -4.39 -0.30
N ARG A 57 -12.10 -3.84 0.64
CA ARG A 57 -11.08 -2.82 0.35
C ARG A 57 -9.80 -3.54 -0.08
N LEU A 58 -9.55 -3.57 -1.38
CA LEU A 58 -8.46 -4.34 -1.99
C LEU A 58 -7.25 -3.44 -2.25
N GLY A 59 -6.21 -3.65 -1.46
CA GLY A 59 -4.96 -2.89 -1.51
C GLY A 59 -4.22 -3.11 -2.81
N HIS A 60 -3.99 -2.01 -3.52
CA HIS A 60 -3.08 -1.86 -4.64
C HIS A 60 -1.88 -1.03 -4.21
N SER A 61 -0.73 -1.28 -4.81
CA SER A 61 0.49 -0.51 -4.54
C SER A 61 0.98 0.14 -5.82
N TRP A 62 1.31 1.43 -5.75
CA TRP A 62 1.99 2.10 -6.85
C TRP A 62 3.35 1.45 -7.13
N ALA A 63 4.10 1.06 -6.08
CA ALA A 63 5.33 0.27 -6.21
C ALA A 63 5.15 -1.07 -6.94
N GLY A 64 3.95 -1.68 -6.85
CA GLY A 64 3.61 -2.90 -7.60
C GLY A 64 3.23 -2.61 -9.05
N ALA A 65 2.47 -1.54 -9.29
CA ALA A 65 1.98 -1.16 -10.60
C ALA A 65 3.05 -0.54 -11.51
N GLU A 66 3.99 0.23 -10.96
CA GLU A 66 5.04 0.94 -11.71
C GLU A 66 6.41 0.75 -11.02
N PRO A 67 6.96 -0.48 -11.01
CA PRO A 67 8.21 -0.77 -10.31
C PRO A 67 9.42 -0.06 -10.92
N VAL A 68 9.34 0.36 -12.19
CA VAL A 68 10.32 1.18 -12.89
C VAL A 68 9.57 2.37 -13.49
N ARG A 69 10.12 3.58 -13.36
CA ARG A 69 9.48 4.81 -13.83
C ARG A 69 9.11 4.69 -15.31
N GLY A 70 7.84 4.96 -15.62
CA GLY A 70 7.23 4.87 -16.94
C GLY A 70 6.95 3.45 -17.43
N GLN A 71 7.26 2.41 -16.66
CA GLN A 71 7.08 1.01 -17.06
C GLN A 71 6.11 0.30 -16.11
N TYR A 72 4.86 0.14 -16.59
CA TYR A 72 3.81 -0.52 -15.84
C TYR A 72 3.97 -2.05 -15.85
N ASN A 73 3.83 -2.65 -14.68
CA ASN A 73 3.90 -4.09 -14.50
C ASN A 73 2.55 -4.75 -14.85
N GLN A 74 2.41 -5.14 -16.12
CA GLN A 74 1.18 -5.77 -16.60
C GLN A 74 0.84 -7.06 -15.85
N THR A 75 1.85 -7.85 -15.45
CA THR A 75 1.62 -9.07 -14.67
C THR A 75 0.94 -8.77 -13.33
N PHE A 76 1.39 -7.72 -12.63
CA PHE A 76 0.75 -7.28 -11.39
C PHE A 76 -0.70 -6.81 -11.64
N LEU A 77 -0.91 -5.96 -12.66
CA LEU A 77 -2.24 -5.45 -12.99
C LEU A 77 -3.22 -6.57 -13.37
N ASP A 78 -2.76 -7.59 -14.10
CA ASP A 78 -3.57 -8.76 -14.45
C ASP A 78 -3.92 -9.62 -13.24
N ILE A 79 -3.01 -9.76 -12.27
CA ILE A 79 -3.28 -10.45 -11.00
C ILE A 79 -4.36 -9.69 -10.22
N MET A 80 -4.21 -8.37 -10.07
CA MET A 80 -5.19 -7.57 -9.35
C MET A 80 -6.56 -7.58 -10.04
N LYS A 81 -6.60 -7.54 -11.37
CA LYS A 81 -7.84 -7.70 -12.15
C LYS A 81 -8.51 -9.04 -11.88
N ARG A 82 -7.75 -10.14 -11.82
CA ARG A 82 -8.30 -11.48 -11.46
C ARG A 82 -8.84 -11.50 -10.04
N GLN A 83 -8.17 -10.88 -9.07
CA GLN A 83 -8.64 -10.79 -7.69
C GLN A 83 -9.92 -9.95 -7.57
N THR A 84 -10.00 -8.84 -8.30
CA THR A 84 -11.22 -8.03 -8.38
C THR A 84 -12.37 -8.83 -8.97
N LYS A 85 -12.13 -9.54 -10.07
CA LYS A 85 -13.14 -10.36 -10.74
C LYS A 85 -13.61 -11.52 -9.86
N LEU A 86 -12.71 -12.15 -9.11
CA LEU A 86 -13.03 -13.20 -8.16
C LEU A 86 -13.99 -12.69 -7.06
N ALA A 87 -13.75 -11.49 -6.53
CA ALA A 87 -14.64 -10.87 -5.54
C ALA A 87 -16.01 -10.54 -6.14
N GLU A 88 -16.02 -9.95 -7.35
CA GLU A 88 -17.24 -9.65 -8.11
C GLU A 88 -18.09 -10.91 -8.34
N ASP A 89 -17.47 -12.01 -8.78
CA ASP A 89 -18.13 -13.29 -9.04
C ASP A 89 -18.80 -13.90 -7.80
N HIS A 90 -18.37 -13.48 -6.60
CA HIS A 90 -18.93 -13.89 -5.31
C HIS A 90 -19.82 -12.79 -4.69
N GLY A 91 -20.25 -11.79 -5.48
CA GLY A 91 -21.17 -10.75 -5.04
C GLY A 91 -20.55 -9.70 -4.11
N LEU A 92 -19.21 -9.59 -4.08
CA LEU A 92 -18.50 -8.57 -3.33
C LEU A 92 -18.15 -7.38 -4.23
N TYR A 93 -18.47 -6.17 -3.79
CA TYR A 93 -17.93 -4.95 -4.38
C TYR A 93 -16.46 -4.82 -4.03
N VAL A 94 -15.68 -4.15 -4.89
CA VAL A 94 -14.27 -3.91 -4.65
C VAL A 94 -14.01 -2.41 -4.58
N LEU A 95 -13.51 -1.95 -3.44
CA LEU A 95 -12.91 -0.63 -3.31
C LEU A 95 -11.41 -0.77 -3.57
N VAL A 96 -10.97 -0.30 -4.74
CA VAL A 96 -9.54 -0.25 -5.10
C VAL A 96 -8.85 0.80 -4.23
N ASP A 97 -7.87 0.35 -3.46
CA ASP A 97 -7.16 1.17 -2.48
C ASP A 97 -5.68 1.31 -2.85
N VAL A 98 -5.27 2.43 -3.42
CA VAL A 98 -3.84 2.71 -3.69
C VAL A 98 -3.14 3.04 -2.38
N HIS A 99 -2.74 1.98 -1.66
CA HIS A 99 -2.35 2.02 -0.27
C HIS A 99 -0.92 2.54 -0.06
N GLN A 100 -0.72 3.30 1.02
CA GLN A 100 0.60 3.67 1.53
C GLN A 100 0.58 3.79 3.06
N ASP A 101 1.71 3.47 3.68
CA ASP A 101 2.06 3.94 5.02
C ASP A 101 3.47 4.52 5.01
N VAL A 102 3.65 5.72 5.54
CA VAL A 102 4.93 6.43 5.61
C VAL A 102 5.60 6.54 4.22
N LEU A 103 4.77 6.64 3.18
CA LEU A 103 5.13 6.84 1.78
C LEU A 103 5.92 5.71 1.10
N ALA A 104 7.09 5.34 1.61
CA ALA A 104 8.11 4.59 0.86
C ALA A 104 8.88 3.59 1.73
N GLY A 105 9.44 2.56 1.09
CA GLY A 105 10.27 1.55 1.77
C GLY A 105 11.54 2.12 2.41
N GLN A 106 12.11 3.19 1.84
CA GLN A 106 13.25 3.92 2.42
C GLN A 106 12.94 4.56 3.78
N PHE A 107 11.65 4.72 4.12
CA PHE A 107 11.19 5.28 5.39
C PHE A 107 10.56 4.21 6.29
N CYS A 108 10.95 2.94 6.13
CA CYS A 108 10.32 1.81 6.83
C CYS A 108 8.82 1.65 6.51
N GLY A 109 8.35 2.30 5.44
CA GLY A 109 6.97 2.32 4.98
C GLY A 109 6.77 1.50 3.71
N HIS A 110 5.73 1.86 2.96
CA HIS A 110 5.42 1.32 1.63
C HIS A 110 4.40 2.23 0.94
N GLY A 111 4.31 2.14 -0.38
CA GLY A 111 3.31 2.87 -1.16
C GLY A 111 3.86 3.26 -2.52
N VAL A 112 4.74 4.26 -2.53
CA VAL A 112 5.43 4.74 -3.73
C VAL A 112 6.54 3.78 -4.15
N PRO A 113 6.88 3.71 -5.45
CA PRO A 113 7.98 2.90 -5.96
C PRO A 113 9.35 3.27 -5.39
N ASP A 114 10.24 2.28 -5.35
CA ASP A 114 11.61 2.43 -4.84
C ASP A 114 12.40 3.54 -5.57
N TRP A 115 12.07 3.82 -6.84
CA TRP A 115 12.75 4.87 -7.62
C TRP A 115 12.36 6.30 -7.24
N PHE A 116 11.27 6.51 -6.50
CA PHE A 116 10.71 7.83 -6.22
C PHE A 116 11.56 8.63 -5.24
N VAL A 117 11.85 8.08 -4.06
CA VAL A 117 12.55 8.79 -2.99
C VAL A 117 14.05 8.90 -3.29
N LYS A 118 14.60 10.11 -3.17
CA LYS A 118 16.03 10.38 -3.32
C LYS A 118 16.65 10.83 -1.99
N PRO A 119 17.74 10.20 -1.50
CA PRO A 119 18.34 10.54 -0.21
C PRO A 119 19.01 11.92 -0.17
N GLU A 120 19.21 12.57 -1.31
CA GLU A 120 19.79 13.91 -1.47
C GLU A 120 18.77 15.04 -1.21
N TRP A 121 17.48 14.72 -1.12
CA TRP A 121 16.43 15.72 -0.92
C TRP A 121 16.46 16.43 0.43
N VAL A 122 17.16 15.86 1.40
CA VAL A 122 17.36 16.42 2.73
C VAL A 122 18.83 16.37 3.12
N HIS A 123 19.24 17.25 4.02
CA HIS A 123 20.61 17.24 4.55
C HIS A 123 20.91 15.92 5.26
N ALA A 124 22.18 15.50 5.23
CA ALA A 124 22.60 14.21 5.79
C ALA A 124 22.18 14.01 7.26
N TYR A 125 22.20 15.07 8.08
CA TYR A 125 21.82 15.03 9.50
C TYR A 125 20.29 15.02 9.74
N THR A 126 19.47 15.38 8.76
CA THR A 126 17.98 15.34 8.84
C THR A 126 17.36 14.19 8.07
N ARG A 127 18.18 13.22 7.63
CA ARG A 127 17.70 11.98 7.02
C ARG A 127 16.84 11.19 8.01
N PHE A 128 16.03 10.29 7.46
CA PHE A 128 15.10 9.47 8.23
C PHE A 128 15.81 8.73 9.38
N PRO A 129 15.27 8.70 10.61
CA PRO A 129 13.95 9.19 11.02
C PRO A 129 14.02 10.50 11.85
N PHE A 130 14.95 11.42 11.58
CA PHE A 130 15.02 12.68 12.34
C PHE A 130 13.73 13.51 12.21
N PRO A 131 13.16 14.06 13.31
CA PRO A 131 13.67 14.11 14.69
C PRO A 131 13.15 12.99 15.61
N VAL A 132 12.38 12.03 15.11
CA VAL A 132 11.86 10.89 15.90
C VAL A 132 13.01 10.10 16.55
N LYS A 133 14.14 10.01 15.85
CA LYS A 133 15.44 9.76 16.48
C LYS A 133 16.42 10.84 16.09
N LEU A 134 17.32 11.18 17.01
CA LEU A 134 18.34 12.22 16.79
C LEU A 134 19.37 11.83 15.73
N TRP A 135 19.56 10.53 15.49
CA TRP A 135 20.51 10.01 14.52
C TRP A 135 19.80 9.33 13.35
N PRO A 136 20.14 9.71 12.09
CA PRO A 136 19.63 9.02 10.92
C PRO A 136 19.96 7.53 10.91
N PHE A 137 19.10 6.74 10.27
CA PHE A 137 19.33 5.33 10.07
C PHE A 137 20.47 5.07 9.09
N ARG A 138 21.22 4.00 9.34
CA ARG A 138 22.12 3.42 8.34
C ARG A 138 21.27 2.84 7.21
N VAL A 139 21.70 3.09 5.98
CA VAL A 139 21.04 2.61 4.77
C VAL A 139 21.98 1.82 3.88
N ASP A 140 21.43 1.01 2.98
CA ASP A 140 22.16 0.36 1.89
C ASP A 140 22.38 1.30 0.69
N GLY A 141 22.95 0.76 -0.40
CA GLY A 141 23.22 1.53 -1.62
C GLY A 141 21.98 2.09 -2.34
N ASN A 142 20.78 1.58 -2.02
CA ASN A 142 19.51 2.03 -2.58
C ASN A 142 18.72 2.92 -1.59
N GLY A 143 19.31 3.27 -0.44
CA GLY A 143 18.68 4.11 0.57
C GLY A 143 17.71 3.38 1.50
N PHE A 144 17.68 2.04 1.49
CA PHE A 144 16.83 1.27 2.40
C PHE A 144 17.50 1.11 3.77
N PRO A 145 16.75 1.23 4.88
CA PRO A 145 17.28 0.98 6.22
C PRO A 145 17.96 -0.39 6.35
N SER A 146 19.18 -0.41 6.90
CA SER A 146 20.04 -1.59 6.98
C SER A 146 20.70 -1.74 8.36
N PRO A 147 20.49 -2.85 9.09
CA PRO A 147 19.65 -3.99 8.72
C PRO A 147 18.15 -3.62 8.69
N PRO A 148 17.29 -4.36 7.96
CA PRO A 148 15.86 -4.05 7.88
C PRO A 148 15.15 -4.00 9.24
N SER A 149 15.63 -4.76 10.23
CA SER A 149 15.09 -4.77 11.60
C SER A 149 15.25 -3.43 12.34
N ILE A 150 16.07 -2.49 11.84
CA ILE A 150 16.16 -1.15 12.44
C ILE A 150 14.81 -0.43 12.39
N CYS A 151 13.93 -0.79 11.45
CA CYS A 151 12.57 -0.28 11.35
C CYS A 151 11.69 -0.62 12.56
N ASP A 152 11.97 -1.72 13.26
CA ASP A 152 11.23 -2.13 14.46
C ASP A 152 11.57 -1.26 15.69
N SER A 153 12.60 -0.42 15.57
CA SER A 153 13.09 0.43 16.66
C SER A 153 12.38 1.78 16.78
N VAL A 154 11.36 2.03 15.95
CA VAL A 154 10.54 3.25 15.93
C VAL A 154 9.06 2.89 15.83
N ASN A 155 8.19 3.72 16.39
CA ASN A 155 6.77 3.62 16.11
C ASN A 155 6.53 4.17 14.69
N TRP A 156 6.11 3.30 13.75
CA TRP A 156 5.93 3.67 12.34
C TRP A 156 5.00 4.88 12.17
N ALA A 157 3.93 5.00 12.96
CA ALA A 157 2.98 6.11 12.84
C ALA A 157 3.60 7.45 13.26
N LEU A 158 4.51 7.45 14.25
CA LEU A 158 5.23 8.66 14.64
C LEU A 158 6.24 9.10 13.58
N THR A 159 6.69 8.20 12.71
CA THR A 159 7.70 8.52 11.69
C THR A 159 7.18 9.42 10.57
N TYR A 160 5.86 9.64 10.46
CA TYR A 160 5.29 10.71 9.66
C TYR A 160 5.80 12.11 10.07
N ALA A 161 6.19 12.31 11.34
CA ALA A 161 6.77 13.56 11.81
C ALA A 161 8.25 13.75 11.41
N SER A 162 8.86 12.81 10.67
CA SER A 162 10.26 12.92 10.23
C SER A 162 10.41 13.95 9.12
N VAL A 163 11.51 14.71 9.14
CA VAL A 163 11.84 15.70 8.11
C VAL A 163 11.86 15.09 6.71
N ALA A 164 12.50 13.93 6.56
CA ALA A 164 12.59 13.22 5.28
C ALA A 164 11.21 12.81 4.72
N VAL A 165 10.30 12.33 5.59
CA VAL A 165 8.95 11.90 5.18
C VAL A 165 8.12 13.09 4.75
N SER A 166 8.09 14.16 5.57
CA SER A 166 7.39 15.41 5.25
C SER A 166 7.91 16.06 3.96
N ASN A 167 9.23 16.05 3.74
CA ASN A 167 9.83 16.56 2.50
C ASN A 167 9.38 15.74 1.29
N ALA A 168 9.39 14.42 1.39
CA ALA A 168 9.00 13.53 0.30
C ALA A 168 7.50 13.63 -0.04
N PHE A 169 6.61 13.74 0.95
CA PHE A 169 5.20 14.07 0.72
C PHE A 169 5.03 15.44 0.05
N GLY A 170 5.75 16.46 0.53
CA GLY A 170 5.74 17.79 -0.08
C GLY A 170 6.14 17.75 -1.56
N ARG A 171 7.13 16.93 -1.93
CA ARG A 171 7.54 16.73 -3.32
C ARG A 171 6.50 15.99 -4.14
N LEU A 172 5.88 14.94 -3.59
CA LEU A 172 4.76 14.25 -4.23
C LEU A 172 3.63 15.23 -4.55
N TYR A 173 3.23 16.07 -3.60
CA TYR A 173 2.13 17.02 -3.77
C TYR A 173 2.44 18.17 -4.73
N ASN A 174 3.70 18.55 -4.86
CA ASN A 174 4.13 19.57 -5.81
C ASN A 174 4.48 19.00 -7.19
N ASN A 175 4.16 17.72 -7.45
CA ASN A 175 4.51 17.01 -8.67
C ASN A 175 6.01 17.17 -9.03
N PHE A 176 6.87 17.15 -8.02
CA PHE A 176 8.31 17.28 -8.21
C PHE A 176 8.83 15.99 -8.84
N GLU A 177 9.41 16.10 -10.03
CA GLU A 177 9.97 14.94 -10.72
C GLU A 177 11.40 14.66 -10.24
N PRO A 178 11.67 13.47 -9.67
CA PRO A 178 13.02 13.01 -9.34
C PRO A 178 13.90 12.74 -10.57
#